data_AF-A0A4Y2WWT8-F1
#
_entry.id   AF-A0A4Y2WWT8-F1
#
_cell.length_a   1.000
_cell.length_b   1.000
_cell.length_c   1.000
_cell.angle_alpha   90.00
_cell.angle_beta   90.00
_cell.angle_gamma   90.00
#
_symmetry.space_group_name_H-M   'P 1'
#
loop_
_entity.id
_entity.type
_entity.pdbx_description
1 polymer ?
#
loop_
_entity_poly.entity_id
_entity_poly.type
_entity_poly.pdbx_seq_one_letter_code
_entity_poly.pdbx_strand_id
1 'polypeptide(L)'
;MKTFGGLTHGHGVSDSVLAKWTQGITAPQHICDGIEKFCGVDLNSSDQHLKISDSRVQRDNDDCRKMVEWFKHYNPLPENSNLISINTGVVGDSRINCHMAKEEGILGIKRIEGSNFYIVKFRRNDRVQPLALKRHEILFIQSSHFHRILMLKAVCILLMEATCCT
;
A
#
# COMPACT_ATOMS: atom_id res chain seq x y z
N MET A 1 -20.35 -2.96 -14.31
CA MET A 1 -19.64 -2.72 -15.58
C MET A 1 -18.20 -3.16 -15.37
N LYS A 2 -17.74 -4.25 -16.01
CA LYS A 2 -16.33 -4.68 -15.94
C LYS A 2 -15.57 -3.79 -16.93
N THR A 3 -14.54 -3.09 -16.48
CA THR A 3 -13.66 -2.33 -17.37
C THR A 3 -12.79 -3.30 -18.16
N PHE A 4 -12.74 -3.14 -19.48
CA PHE A 4 -11.84 -3.90 -20.34
C PHE A 4 -10.39 -3.54 -19.97
N GLY A 5 -9.55 -4.55 -19.70
CA GLY A 5 -8.14 -4.36 -19.31
C GLY A 5 -7.86 -4.22 -17.82
N GLY A 6 -8.88 -4.22 -16.95
CA GLY A 6 -8.66 -4.26 -15.50
C GLY A 6 -8.29 -5.65 -14.99
N LEU A 7 -7.32 -5.74 -14.07
CA LEU A 7 -7.04 -6.94 -13.27
C LEU A 7 -8.29 -7.30 -12.46
N THR A 8 -9.14 -8.14 -13.03
CA THR A 8 -10.33 -8.65 -12.33
C THR A 8 -9.90 -9.76 -11.38
N HIS A 9 -10.46 -9.75 -10.17
CA HIS A 9 -10.20 -10.75 -9.13
C HIS A 9 -10.61 -12.15 -9.65
N GLY A 10 -9.65 -12.89 -10.19
CA GLY A 10 -9.81 -14.23 -10.75
C GLY A 10 -9.25 -15.31 -9.82
N HIS A 11 -9.49 -16.58 -10.16
CA HIS A 11 -8.93 -17.71 -9.42
C HIS A 11 -7.41 -17.74 -9.60
N GLY A 12 -6.65 -17.53 -8.52
CA GLY A 12 -5.17 -17.55 -8.53
C GLY A 12 -4.47 -16.19 -8.42
N VAL A 13 -5.21 -15.07 -8.45
CA VAL A 13 -4.65 -13.74 -8.20
C VAL A 13 -5.04 -13.31 -6.78
N SER A 14 -4.16 -13.57 -5.81
CA SER A 14 -4.32 -13.05 -4.45
C SER A 14 -3.91 -11.58 -4.36
N ASP A 15 -4.38 -10.86 -3.34
CA ASP A 15 -3.95 -9.49 -3.06
C ASP A 15 -2.42 -9.34 -2.99
N SER A 16 -1.73 -10.36 -2.48
CA SER A 16 -0.27 -10.41 -2.42
C SER A 16 0.39 -10.54 -3.79
N VAL A 17 -0.25 -11.22 -4.75
CA VAL A 17 0.20 -11.29 -6.13
C VAL A 17 -0.04 -9.95 -6.80
N LEU A 18 -1.23 -9.36 -6.62
CA LEU A 18 -1.55 -8.04 -7.16
C LEU A 18 -0.56 -6.97 -6.67
N ALA A 19 -0.27 -6.94 -5.36
CA ALA A 19 0.69 -6.00 -4.78
C ALA A 19 2.10 -6.17 -5.35
N LYS A 20 2.56 -7.41 -5.58
CA LYS A 20 3.86 -7.68 -6.22
C LYS A 20 3.90 -7.19 -7.66
N TRP A 21 2.80 -7.35 -8.40
CA TRP A 21 2.69 -6.86 -9.76
C TRP A 21 2.70 -5.32 -9.79
N THR A 22 1.88 -4.68 -8.96
CA THR A 22 1.85 -3.21 -8.85
C THR A 22 3.21 -2.64 -8.43
N GLN A 23 3.89 -3.25 -7.46
CA GLN A 23 5.23 -2.81 -7.04
C GLN A 23 6.33 -3.17 -8.04
N GLY A 24 6.15 -4.22 -8.83
CA GLY A 24 7.15 -4.76 -9.74
C GLY A 24 7.11 -4.18 -11.14
N ILE A 25 6.09 -3.41 -11.50
CA ILE A 25 5.91 -2.89 -12.87
C ILE A 25 6.81 -1.68 -13.18
N THR A 26 7.31 -0.96 -12.17
CA THR A 26 8.29 0.14 -12.29
C THR A 26 9.64 -0.31 -12.84
N ALA A 27 10.18 -1.39 -12.28
CA ALA A 27 11.56 -1.79 -12.56
C ALA A 27 11.77 -2.19 -14.04
N PRO A 28 10.86 -2.93 -14.70
CA PRO A 28 10.94 -3.19 -16.14
C PRO A 28 10.84 -1.92 -16.99
N GLN A 29 10.06 -0.91 -16.59
CA GLN A 29 9.88 0.32 -17.37
C GLN A 29 11.22 1.02 -17.63
N HIS A 30 12.02 1.24 -16.59
CA HIS A 30 13.34 1.87 -16.74
C HIS A 30 14.34 1.02 -17.56
N ILE A 31 14.21 -0.31 -17.49
CA ILE A 31 15.04 -1.23 -18.27
C ILE A 31 14.65 -1.15 -19.75
N CYS A 32 13.35 -1.15 -20.06
CA CYS A 32 12.84 -0.96 -21.42
C CYS A 32 13.29 0.38 -21.99
N ASP A 33 13.10 1.49 -21.26
CA ASP A 33 13.56 2.82 -21.66
C ASP A 33 15.08 2.86 -21.92
N GLY A 34 15.87 2.17 -21.09
CA GLY A 34 17.32 2.06 -21.23
C GLY A 34 17.72 1.28 -22.49
N ILE A 35 17.03 0.17 -22.78
CA ILE A 35 17.25 -0.66 -23.97
C ILE A 35 16.85 0.12 -25.23
N GLU A 36 15.72 0.83 -25.21
CA GLU A 36 15.25 1.68 -26.31
C GLU A 36 16.29 2.76 -26.65
N LYS A 37 16.76 3.49 -25.63
CA LYS A 37 17.83 4.50 -25.77
C LYS A 37 19.13 3.90 -26.30
N PHE A 38 19.51 2.72 -25.81
CA PHE A 38 20.74 2.04 -26.23
C PHE A 38 20.68 1.56 -27.68
N CYS A 39 19.56 0.96 -28.08
CA CYS A 39 19.34 0.43 -29.42
C CYS A 39 18.96 1.51 -30.44
N GLY A 40 18.67 2.74 -29.99
CA GLY A 40 18.13 3.81 -30.84
C GLY A 40 16.78 3.45 -31.46
N VAL A 41 16.06 2.50 -30.87
CA VAL A 41 14.72 2.09 -31.30
C VAL A 41 13.71 2.69 -30.36
N ASP A 42 12.63 3.21 -30.92
CA ASP A 42 11.49 3.65 -30.15
C ASP A 42 10.40 2.59 -30.36
N LEU A 43 10.05 1.81 -29.33
CA LEU A 43 9.00 0.77 -29.39
C LEU A 43 7.60 1.41 -29.37
N ASN A 44 7.48 2.55 -30.05
CA ASN A 44 6.34 3.41 -30.13
C ASN A 44 5.15 2.71 -30.78
N SER A 45 4.08 2.61 -30.00
CA SER A 45 2.74 2.28 -30.44
C SER A 45 2.59 0.94 -31.16
N SER A 46 2.49 -0.12 -30.35
CA SER A 46 1.44 -1.10 -30.66
C SER A 46 0.08 -0.39 -30.58
N ASP A 47 -0.91 -0.78 -31.40
CA ASP A 47 -2.30 -0.29 -31.32
C ASP A 47 -2.89 -0.34 -29.90
N GLN A 48 -2.29 -1.14 -29.01
CA GLN A 48 -2.68 -1.32 -27.62
C GLN A 48 -1.86 -0.49 -26.61
N HIS A 49 -0.78 0.18 -27.01
CA HIS A 49 0.12 0.90 -26.11
C HIS A 49 0.32 2.35 -26.56
N LEU A 50 -0.34 3.27 -25.86
CA LEU A 50 -0.15 4.71 -26.07
C LEU A 50 1.13 5.17 -25.38
N LYS A 51 1.97 5.92 -26.09
CA LYS A 51 3.21 6.53 -25.57
C LYS A 51 2.95 7.28 -24.26
N ILE A 52 3.82 7.10 -23.27
CA ILE A 52 4.01 8.07 -22.19
C ILE A 52 4.69 9.29 -22.82
N SER A 53 3.90 10.26 -23.25
CA SER A 53 4.41 11.53 -23.78
C SER A 53 4.77 12.47 -22.64
N ASP A 54 5.69 13.40 -22.89
CA ASP A 54 6.01 14.48 -21.93
C ASP A 54 4.75 15.22 -21.48
N SER A 55 3.76 15.38 -22.37
CA SER A 55 2.47 15.98 -22.03
C SER A 55 1.61 15.12 -21.09
N ARG A 56 1.72 13.79 -21.13
CA ARG A 56 1.05 12.88 -20.18
C ARG A 56 1.77 12.90 -18.84
N VAL A 57 3.10 12.77 -18.84
CA VAL A 57 3.93 12.89 -17.64
C VAL A 57 3.67 14.22 -16.93
N GLN A 58 3.65 15.31 -17.69
CA GLN A 58 3.37 16.63 -17.15
C GLN A 58 1.96 16.72 -16.53
N ARG A 59 0.94 16.17 -17.20
CA ARG A 59 -0.43 16.13 -16.68
C ARG A 59 -0.54 15.31 -15.40
N ASP A 60 0.06 14.13 -15.39
CA ASP A 60 0.05 13.23 -14.22
C ASP A 60 0.76 13.90 -13.04
N ASN A 61 1.88 14.59 -13.29
CA ASN A 61 2.57 15.40 -12.30
C ASN A 61 1.73 16.60 -11.81
N ASP A 62 1.01 17.28 -12.70
CA ASP A 62 0.09 18.37 -12.34
C ASP A 62 -1.08 17.87 -11.48
N ASP A 63 -1.64 16.70 -11.80
CA ASP A 63 -2.72 16.09 -11.04
C ASP A 63 -2.24 15.59 -9.69
N CYS A 64 -1.03 15.00 -9.60
CA CYS A 64 -0.38 14.68 -8.34
C CYS A 64 -0.19 15.93 -7.47
N ARG A 65 0.26 17.05 -8.05
CA ARG A 65 0.40 18.34 -7.32
C ARG A 65 -0.94 18.82 -6.78
N LYS A 66 -2.01 18.79 -7.58
CA LYS A 66 -3.37 19.17 -7.12
C LYS A 66 -3.82 18.30 -5.95
N MET A 67 -3.55 17.01 -6.00
CA MET A 67 -3.93 16.08 -4.93
C MET A 67 -3.14 16.34 -3.65
N VAL A 68 -1.84 16.63 -3.75
CA VAL A 68 -1.02 17.05 -2.61
C VAL A 68 -1.54 18.36 -2.00
N GLU A 69 -1.87 19.36 -2.82
CA GLU A 69 -2.47 20.61 -2.35
C GLU A 69 -3.83 20.39 -1.66
N TRP A 70 -4.64 19.48 -2.18
CA TRP A 70 -5.90 19.10 -1.55
C TRP A 70 -5.67 18.46 -0.18
N PHE A 71 -4.70 17.56 -0.04
CA PHE A 71 -4.37 16.94 1.25
C PHE A 71 -3.82 17.92 2.29
N LYS A 72 -3.11 18.97 1.86
CA LYS A 72 -2.67 20.05 2.77
C LYS A 72 -3.85 20.78 3.40
N HIS A 73 -4.89 21.05 2.63
CA HIS A 73 -6.10 21.73 3.11
C HIS A 73 -7.05 20.80 3.87
N TYR A 74 -7.13 19.54 3.44
CA TYR A 74 -8.00 18.53 4.02
C TYR A 74 -7.17 17.37 4.55
N ASN A 75 -6.66 17.50 5.78
CA ASN A 75 -5.94 16.41 6.42
C ASN A 75 -6.84 15.16 6.46
N PRO A 76 -6.47 14.09 5.73
CA PRO A 76 -7.30 12.90 5.63
C PRO A 76 -7.05 11.95 6.81
N LEU A 77 -5.98 12.19 7.59
CA LEU A 77 -5.62 11.52 8.83
C LEU A 77 -5.57 12.54 9.98
N PRO A 78 -6.73 12.97 10.52
CA PRO A 78 -6.73 13.83 11.68
C PRO A 78 -5.99 13.15 12.83
N GLU A 79 -5.30 13.95 13.66
CA GLU A 79 -4.62 13.43 14.83
C GLU A 79 -5.64 12.71 15.73
N ASN A 80 -5.40 11.42 15.93
CA ASN A 80 -6.21 10.57 16.78
C ASN A 80 -5.26 9.85 17.74
N SER A 81 -5.62 9.82 19.02
CA SER A 81 -4.89 9.06 20.03
C SER A 81 -5.04 7.55 19.88
N ASN A 82 -6.05 7.11 19.13
CA ASN A 82 -6.36 5.70 18.94
C ASN A 82 -5.72 5.15 17.66
N LEU A 83 -5.28 3.90 17.73
CA LEU A 83 -4.83 3.15 16.55
C LEU A 83 -6.05 2.75 15.71
N ILE A 84 -6.10 3.14 14.43
CA ILE A 84 -7.25 2.87 13.55
C ILE A 84 -6.81 2.14 12.30
N SER A 85 -7.50 1.05 11.96
CA SER A 85 -7.36 0.38 10.67
C SER A 85 -7.91 1.26 9.55
N ILE A 86 -7.04 1.74 8.67
CA ILE A 86 -7.45 2.45 7.44
C ILE A 86 -8.33 1.54 6.58
N ASN A 87 -8.09 0.23 6.62
CA ASN A 87 -8.85 -0.72 5.80
C ASN A 87 -10.29 -0.90 6.29
N THR A 88 -10.48 -1.08 7.59
CA THR A 88 -11.74 -1.55 8.15
C THR A 88 -12.41 -0.52 9.06
N GLY A 89 -11.76 0.60 9.35
CA GLY A 89 -12.20 1.57 10.35
C GLY A 89 -12.10 1.07 11.79
N VAL A 90 -11.60 -0.16 12.02
CA VAL A 90 -11.52 -0.78 13.35
C VAL A 90 -10.55 -0.01 14.24
N VAL A 91 -11.02 0.37 15.41
CA VAL A 91 -10.25 1.06 16.44
C VAL A 91 -9.61 0.01 17.37
N GLY A 92 -8.30 0.10 17.53
CA GLY A 92 -7.52 -0.75 18.44
C GLY A 92 -7.74 -0.38 19.90
N ASP A 93 -7.73 -1.38 20.76
CA ASP A 93 -7.73 -1.19 22.21
C ASP A 93 -6.30 -1.22 22.77
N SER A 94 -6.17 -1.14 24.09
CA SER A 94 -4.89 -1.22 24.80
C SER A 94 -4.15 -2.54 24.64
N ARG A 95 -4.79 -3.59 24.11
CA ARG A 95 -4.16 -4.90 23.87
C ARG A 95 -3.51 -4.97 22.49
N ILE A 96 -3.92 -4.11 21.55
CA ILE A 96 -3.37 -4.07 20.20
C ILE A 96 -2.01 -3.35 20.21
N ASN A 97 -0.97 -4.08 19.81
CA ASN A 97 0.39 -3.55 19.72
C ASN A 97 1.01 -3.71 18.32
N CYS A 98 0.20 -3.89 17.27
CA CYS A 98 0.72 -4.11 15.91
C CYS A 98 1.57 -2.97 15.35
N HIS A 99 1.41 -1.75 15.86
CA HIS A 99 2.26 -0.61 15.50
C HIS A 99 3.68 -0.72 16.08
N MET A 100 3.89 -1.53 17.12
CA MET A 100 5.20 -1.79 17.76
C MET A 100 5.83 -3.11 17.30
N ALA A 101 5.42 -3.63 16.15
CA ALA A 101 5.82 -4.97 15.71
C ALA A 101 7.35 -5.13 15.57
N LYS A 102 8.04 -4.06 15.19
CA LYS A 102 9.49 -4.03 15.05
C LYS A 102 10.18 -4.10 16.41
N GLU A 103 9.74 -3.28 17.35
CA GLU A 103 10.28 -3.19 18.70
C GLU A 103 10.09 -4.52 19.45
N GLU A 104 8.88 -5.08 19.38
CA GLU A 104 8.57 -6.41 19.95
C GLU A 104 9.39 -7.52 19.29
N GLY A 105 9.62 -7.44 17.97
CA GLY A 105 10.49 -8.37 17.25
C GLY A 105 11.94 -8.31 17.74
N ILE A 106 12.49 -7.10 17.91
CA ILE A 106 13.84 -6.89 18.44
C ILE A 106 13.94 -7.41 19.88
N LEU A 107 12.97 -7.11 20.74
CA LEU A 107 12.91 -7.64 22.10
C LEU A 107 12.83 -9.18 22.11
N GLY A 108 12.05 -9.75 21.19
CA GLY A 108 11.95 -11.20 21.00
C GLY A 108 13.28 -11.84 20.63
N ILE A 109 14.04 -11.24 19.70
CA ILE A 109 15.37 -11.72 19.31
C ILE A 109 16.35 -11.63 20.48
N LYS A 110 16.38 -10.49 21.21
CA LYS A 110 17.23 -10.32 22.39
C LYS A 110 16.97 -11.35 23.48
N ARG A 111 15.71 -11.80 23.66
CA ARG A 111 15.36 -12.86 24.63
C ARG A 111 15.93 -14.23 24.23
N ILE A 112 16.18 -14.45 22.95
CA ILE A 112 16.67 -15.71 22.40
C ILE A 112 18.21 -15.70 22.27
N GLU A 113 18.81 -14.52 22.20
CA GLU A 113 20.26 -14.35 22.15
C GLU A 113 20.96 -15.12 23.28
N GLY A 114 21.95 -15.95 22.94
CA GLY A 114 22.68 -16.81 23.89
C GLY A 114 21.94 -18.07 24.35
N SER A 115 20.67 -18.28 23.98
CA SER A 115 19.93 -19.50 24.28
C SER A 115 20.19 -20.60 23.23
N ASN A 116 20.20 -21.86 23.65
CA ASN A 116 20.31 -22.97 22.71
C ASN A 116 18.99 -23.22 21.97
N PHE A 117 19.05 -23.52 20.67
CA PHE A 117 17.89 -23.69 19.80
C PHE A 117 16.87 -24.72 20.30
N TYR A 118 17.30 -25.78 20.99
CA TYR A 118 16.38 -26.80 21.51
C TYR A 118 15.52 -26.32 22.69
N ILE A 119 15.91 -25.22 23.36
CA ILE A 119 15.18 -24.65 24.51
C ILE A 119 14.17 -23.60 24.06
N VAL A 120 14.46 -22.90 22.95
CA VAL A 120 13.66 -21.79 22.46
C VAL A 120 12.27 -22.27 22.06
N LYS A 121 11.24 -21.69 22.68
CA LYS A 121 9.83 -21.96 22.36
C LYS A 121 9.13 -20.65 22.04
N PHE A 122 8.55 -20.56 20.85
CA PHE A 122 7.74 -19.41 20.44
C PHE A 122 6.33 -19.54 21.02
N ARG A 123 5.99 -18.71 22.01
CA ARG A 123 4.64 -18.70 22.59
C ARG A 123 3.71 -17.82 21.76
N ARG A 124 2.42 -18.17 21.73
CA ARG A 124 1.40 -17.33 21.08
C ARG A 124 1.22 -15.99 21.79
N ASN A 125 1.44 -15.95 23.10
CA ASN A 125 1.37 -14.72 23.90
C ASN A 125 2.51 -13.75 23.61
N ASP A 126 3.65 -14.25 23.09
CA ASP A 126 4.78 -13.41 22.70
C ASP A 126 4.59 -12.79 21.31
N ARG A 127 3.51 -13.16 20.61
CA ARG A 127 3.18 -12.59 19.30
C ARG A 127 2.54 -11.22 19.48
N VAL A 128 2.92 -10.33 18.59
CA VAL A 128 2.26 -9.04 18.38
C VAL A 128 0.78 -9.29 18.07
N GLN A 129 -0.10 -8.52 18.72
CA GLN A 129 -1.54 -8.58 18.63
C GLN A 129 -2.02 -7.69 17.46
N PRO A 130 -2.52 -8.27 16.36
CA PRO A 130 -3.04 -7.50 15.23
C PRO A 130 -4.44 -6.94 15.50
N LEU A 131 -4.78 -5.83 14.83
CA LEU A 131 -6.15 -5.29 14.79
C LEU A 131 -7.21 -6.32 14.37
N ALA A 132 -6.82 -7.36 13.62
CA ALA A 132 -7.72 -8.46 13.21
C ALA A 132 -8.25 -9.32 14.38
N LEU A 133 -7.68 -9.20 15.58
CA LEU A 133 -8.21 -9.82 16.80
C LEU A 133 -9.53 -9.20 17.25
N LYS A 134 -9.76 -7.91 16.93
CA LYS A 134 -11.06 -7.25 17.12
C LYS A 134 -12.00 -7.74 16.03
N ARG A 135 -12.62 -8.90 16.26
CA ARG A 135 -13.81 -9.33 15.52
C ARG A 135 -15.03 -8.83 16.32
N HIS A 136 -15.95 -8.14 15.65
CA HIS A 136 -17.31 -7.75 16.13
C HIS A 136 -17.54 -6.35 16.73
N GLU A 137 -16.54 -5.49 16.93
CA GLU A 137 -16.78 -4.09 17.33
C GLU A 137 -16.51 -3.13 16.17
N ILE A 138 -17.48 -3.00 15.26
CA ILE A 138 -17.44 -1.95 14.23
C ILE A 138 -17.85 -0.64 14.92
N LEU A 139 -16.89 0.05 15.55
CA LEU A 139 -17.11 1.46 15.86
C LEU A 139 -16.97 2.23 14.55
N PHE A 140 -18.12 2.56 13.95
CA PHE A 140 -18.19 3.50 12.85
C PHE A 140 -17.59 4.83 13.31
N ILE A 141 -16.42 5.17 12.77
CA ILE A 141 -15.92 6.53 12.78
C ILE A 141 -17.03 7.38 12.14
N GLN A 142 -17.37 8.54 12.74
CA GLN A 142 -18.42 9.44 12.23
C GLN A 142 -18.36 9.54 10.69
N SER A 143 -19.52 9.52 10.02
CA SER A 143 -19.66 9.34 8.56
C SER A 143 -18.78 10.25 7.69
N SER A 144 -18.37 11.41 8.21
CA SER A 144 -17.47 12.36 7.57
C SER A 144 -16.01 11.89 7.47
N HIS A 145 -15.53 11.12 8.45
CA HIS A 145 -14.18 10.55 8.47
C HIS A 145 -14.09 9.28 7.62
N PHE A 146 -15.17 8.49 7.57
CA PHE A 146 -15.24 7.28 6.76
C PHE A 146 -15.06 7.59 5.26
N HIS A 147 -15.69 8.66 4.76
CA HIS A 147 -15.49 9.12 3.38
C HIS A 147 -14.04 9.56 3.11
N ARG A 148 -13.39 10.23 4.06
CA ARG A 148 -11.98 10.66 3.92
C ARG A 148 -11.02 9.48 3.87
N ILE A 149 -11.27 8.44 4.68
CA ILE A 149 -10.48 7.20 4.70
C ILE A 149 -10.68 6.38 3.42
N LEU A 150 -11.91 6.31 2.89
CA LEU A 150 -12.21 5.69 1.59
C LEU A 150 -11.55 6.43 0.43
N MET A 151 -11.57 7.77 0.44
CA MET A 151 -10.84 8.59 -0.52
C MET A 151 -9.32 8.32 -0.41
N LEU A 152 -8.77 8.27 0.80
CA LEU A 152 -7.37 7.89 1.05
C LEU A 152 -7.03 6.51 0.48
N LYS A 153 -7.90 5.51 0.66
CA LYS A 153 -7.69 4.19 0.05
C LYS A 153 -7.63 4.26 -1.46
N ALA A 154 -8.61 4.90 -2.08
CA ALA A 154 -8.67 5.04 -3.53
C ALA A 154 -7.42 5.78 -4.03
N VAL A 155 -7.02 6.85 -3.35
CA VAL A 155 -5.81 7.60 -3.65
C VAL A 155 -4.54 6.79 -3.39
N CYS A 156 -4.41 6.03 -2.30
CA CYS A 156 -3.24 5.20 -2.04
C CYS A 156 -3.08 4.08 -3.06
N ILE A 157 -4.19 3.50 -3.54
CA ILE A 157 -4.17 2.55 -4.65
C ILE A 157 -3.69 3.27 -5.93
N LEU A 158 -4.27 4.44 -6.24
CA LEU A 158 -3.86 5.26 -7.40
C LEU A 158 -2.42 5.79 -7.30
N LEU A 159 -1.90 6.07 -6.10
CA LEU A 159 -0.52 6.50 -5.88
C LEU A 159 0.47 5.34 -5.99
N MET A 160 0.10 4.12 -5.56
CA MET A 160 0.89 2.94 -5.88
C MET A 160 0.94 2.69 -7.39
N GLU A 161 -0.14 3.02 -8.12
CA GLU A 161 -0.16 2.98 -9.57
C GLU A 161 0.60 4.16 -10.22
N ALA A 162 0.58 5.36 -9.63
CA ALA A 162 1.24 6.56 -10.19
C ALA A 162 2.74 6.63 -9.89
N THR A 163 3.19 6.08 -8.76
CA THR A 163 4.62 5.83 -8.52
C THR A 163 5.22 4.81 -9.49
N CYS A 164 4.39 4.21 -10.37
CA CYS A 164 4.86 3.44 -11.53
C CYS A 164 5.26 4.24 -12.76
N CYS A 165 4.99 5.54 -12.78
CA CYS A 165 5.19 6.38 -13.96
C CYS A 165 6.31 7.43 -13.81
N THR A 166 7.13 7.37 -12.75
CA THR A 166 8.33 8.20 -12.57
C THR A 166 9.60 7.37 -12.68
#